data_AF-A0A152A286-F1
#
_entry.id   AF-A0A152A286-F1
#
_cell.length_a   1.000
_cell.length_b   1.000
_cell.length_c   1.000
_cell.angle_alpha   90.00
_cell.angle_beta   90.00
_cell.angle_gamma   90.00
#
_symmetry.space_group_name_H-M   'P 1'
#
loop_
_entity.id
_entity.type
_entity.pdbx_description
1 polymer ?
#
loop_
_entity_poly.entity_id
_entity_poly.type
_entity_poly.pdbx_seq_one_letter_code
_entity_poly.pdbx_strand_id
1 'polypeptide(L)'
;MTIIIDSINESFVEYKDTLEQDTIRYLEGLISESESESEMKEQIIQSLLNDFEIITDSNEANRVVDQLVSILRKKGALQFQSSSPSKSKSHLVCEISNRELSPSDPNLSMDQYIELTRHSNPSIRIQTLRTMCPCKVKADIDQLWTRIMEMSTDPDPKVRYQVIHDLCDGSPNWREGQVISTLESMHNDSDPKVRRTIHNVLTNYRYTGKWNIL
;
A
#
# COMPACT_ATOMS: atom_id res chain seq x y z
N MET A 1 -14.47 -36.74 0.13
CA MET A 1 -15.28 -37.14 1.30
C MET A 1 -14.51 -38.13 2.18
N THR A 2 -14.30 -39.40 1.80
CA THR A 2 -13.58 -40.38 2.66
C THR A 2 -12.18 -39.95 3.12
N ILE A 3 -11.41 -39.29 2.24
CA ILE A 3 -10.04 -38.87 2.55
C ILE A 3 -9.97 -37.88 3.73
N ILE A 4 -10.94 -36.98 3.88
CA ILE A 4 -10.94 -35.98 4.95
C ILE A 4 -11.23 -36.67 6.30
N ILE A 5 -12.29 -37.47 6.35
CA ILE A 5 -12.67 -38.26 7.53
C ILE A 5 -11.52 -39.18 7.96
N ASP A 6 -10.87 -39.86 7.02
CA ASP A 6 -9.73 -40.73 7.31
C ASP A 6 -8.55 -39.93 7.87
N SER A 7 -8.34 -38.69 7.40
CA SER A 7 -7.28 -37.80 7.89
C SER A 7 -7.58 -37.27 9.29
N ILE A 8 -8.85 -36.97 9.59
CA ILE A 8 -9.30 -36.61 10.95
C ILE A 8 -9.02 -37.78 11.90
N ASN A 9 -9.49 -38.98 11.58
CA ASN A 9 -9.28 -40.15 12.44
C ASN A 9 -7.80 -40.48 12.65
N GLU A 10 -6.95 -40.27 11.64
CA GLU A 10 -5.50 -40.48 11.73
C GLU A 10 -4.78 -39.40 12.57
N SER A 11 -5.31 -38.18 12.62
CA SER A 11 -4.71 -37.08 13.38
C SER A 11 -5.14 -37.09 14.84
N PHE A 12 -6.36 -37.55 15.11
CA PHE A 12 -6.97 -37.59 16.45
C PHE A 12 -6.95 -38.99 17.07
N VAL A 13 -5.95 -39.82 16.73
CA VAL A 13 -5.85 -41.21 17.23
C VAL A 13 -5.89 -41.27 18.77
N GLU A 14 -5.25 -40.32 19.45
CA GLU A 14 -5.21 -40.25 20.91
C GLU A 14 -6.54 -39.77 21.54
N TYR A 15 -7.45 -39.23 20.72
CA TYR A 15 -8.74 -38.65 21.15
C TYR A 15 -9.94 -39.43 20.60
N LYS A 16 -9.71 -40.65 20.10
CA LYS A 16 -10.73 -41.44 19.41
C LYS A 16 -11.95 -41.77 20.30
N ASP A 17 -11.74 -41.92 21.60
CA ASP A 17 -12.81 -42.23 22.55
C ASP A 17 -13.68 -41.00 22.89
N THR A 18 -13.17 -39.80 22.62
CA THR A 18 -13.85 -38.51 22.86
C THR A 18 -14.41 -37.89 21.58
N LEU A 19 -13.96 -38.34 20.40
CA LEU A 19 -14.34 -37.77 19.12
C LEU A 19 -15.62 -38.44 18.61
N GLU A 20 -16.76 -37.83 18.94
CA GLU A 20 -18.07 -38.31 18.47
C GLU A 20 -18.20 -38.19 16.94
N GLN A 21 -19.06 -39.03 16.34
CA GLN A 21 -19.29 -39.03 14.89
C GLN A 21 -19.81 -37.68 14.38
N ASP A 22 -20.61 -36.98 15.18
CA ASP A 22 -21.13 -35.67 14.83
C ASP A 22 -20.02 -34.61 14.81
N THR A 23 -19.04 -34.71 15.73
CA THR A 23 -17.85 -33.86 15.72
C THR A 23 -17.00 -34.10 14.46
N ILE A 24 -16.80 -35.36 14.07
CA ILE A 24 -16.05 -35.69 12.85
C ILE A 24 -16.70 -35.07 11.62
N ARG A 25 -18.03 -35.15 11.51
CA ARG A 25 -18.79 -34.54 10.41
C ARG A 25 -18.72 -33.02 10.41
N TYR A 26 -18.77 -32.41 11.59
CA TYR A 26 -18.62 -30.97 11.74
C TYR A 26 -17.24 -30.51 11.26
N LEU A 27 -16.17 -31.19 11.70
CA LEU A 27 -14.81 -30.91 11.24
C LEU A 27 -14.63 -31.15 9.74
N GLU A 28 -15.25 -32.19 9.17
CA GLU A 28 -15.27 -32.41 7.72
C GLU A 28 -15.91 -31.24 6.97
N GLY A 29 -17.03 -30.71 7.48
CA GLY A 29 -17.70 -29.53 6.94
C GLY A 29 -16.77 -28.31 6.96
N LEU A 30 -16.17 -28.01 8.11
CA LEU A 30 -15.21 -26.90 8.25
C LEU A 30 -14.06 -26.99 7.25
N ILE A 31 -13.45 -28.18 7.11
CA ILE A 31 -12.33 -28.40 6.18
C ILE A 31 -12.77 -28.20 4.72
N SER A 32 -13.99 -28.61 4.38
CA SER A 32 -14.51 -28.53 3.00
C SER A 32 -14.95 -27.12 2.61
N GLU A 33 -15.44 -26.33 3.57
CA GLU A 33 -15.98 -24.99 3.35
C GLU A 33 -14.94 -23.88 3.53
N SER A 34 -13.81 -24.18 4.18
CA SER A 34 -12.73 -23.21 4.41
C SER A 34 -12.15 -22.67 3.09
N GLU A 35 -11.94 -21.35 3.01
CA GLU A 35 -11.33 -20.71 1.82
C GLU A 35 -9.79 -20.70 1.90
N SER A 36 -9.22 -20.92 3.09
CA SER A 36 -7.78 -20.90 3.31
C SER A 36 -7.34 -21.85 4.42
N GLU A 37 -6.06 -22.24 4.40
CA GLU A 37 -5.48 -23.08 5.45
C GLU A 37 -5.47 -22.39 6.81
N SER A 38 -5.21 -21.08 6.85
CA SER A 38 -5.13 -20.33 8.12
C SER A 38 -6.49 -20.26 8.79
N GLU A 39 -7.54 -19.98 8.01
CA GLU A 39 -8.94 -19.98 8.48
C GLU A 39 -9.35 -21.38 8.98
N MET A 40 -9.07 -22.42 8.20
CA MET A 40 -9.37 -23.79 8.58
C MET A 40 -8.71 -24.16 9.91
N LYS A 41 -7.43 -23.83 10.10
CA LYS A 41 -6.72 -24.10 11.35
C LYS A 41 -7.36 -23.38 12.53
N GLU A 42 -7.65 -22.09 12.38
CA GLU A 42 -8.26 -21.28 13.43
C GLU A 42 -9.63 -21.81 13.84
N GLN A 43 -10.50 -22.14 12.87
CA GLN A 43 -11.83 -22.69 13.13
C GLN A 43 -11.77 -24.05 13.82
N ILE A 44 -10.88 -24.94 13.39
CA ILE A 44 -10.71 -26.26 14.01
C ILE A 44 -10.19 -26.10 15.45
N ILE A 45 -9.16 -25.28 15.67
CA ILE A 45 -8.61 -25.04 17.02
C ILE A 45 -9.70 -24.47 17.94
N GLN A 46 -10.44 -23.47 17.47
CA GLN A 46 -11.53 -22.86 18.23
C GLN A 46 -12.59 -23.90 18.63
N SER A 47 -12.95 -24.78 17.70
CA SER A 47 -13.95 -25.83 17.92
C SER A 47 -13.47 -26.88 18.93
N LEU A 48 -12.20 -27.29 18.86
CA LEU A 48 -11.62 -28.27 19.78
C LEU A 48 -11.51 -27.76 21.21
N LEU A 49 -11.19 -26.46 21.37
CA LEU A 49 -10.98 -25.84 22.68
C LEU A 49 -12.29 -25.42 23.34
N ASN A 50 -13.25 -24.86 22.59
CA ASN A 50 -14.42 -24.19 23.17
C ASN A 50 -15.74 -24.91 22.91
N ASP A 51 -15.91 -25.56 21.75
CA ASP A 51 -17.21 -26.14 21.38
C ASP A 51 -17.34 -27.59 21.83
N PHE A 52 -16.25 -28.37 21.69
CA PHE A 52 -16.24 -29.79 22.02
C PHE A 52 -15.40 -30.13 23.26
N GLU A 53 -14.60 -29.19 23.76
CA GLU A 53 -13.70 -29.35 24.92
C GLU A 53 -12.82 -30.63 24.85
N ILE A 54 -12.46 -31.07 23.64
CA ILE A 54 -11.70 -32.31 23.41
C ILE A 54 -10.26 -32.15 23.88
N ILE A 55 -9.70 -30.95 23.68
CA ILE A 55 -8.33 -30.60 24.07
C ILE A 55 -8.42 -29.37 24.97
N THR A 56 -7.70 -29.39 26.08
CA THR A 56 -7.69 -28.27 27.06
C THR A 56 -6.47 -27.35 26.91
N ASP A 57 -5.38 -27.84 26.31
CA ASP A 57 -4.18 -27.05 26.05
C ASP A 57 -4.14 -26.52 24.61
N SER A 58 -3.95 -25.21 24.47
CA SER A 58 -3.86 -24.54 23.17
C SER A 58 -2.65 -25.01 22.37
N ASN A 59 -1.51 -25.31 23.01
CA ASN A 59 -0.32 -25.78 22.28
C ASN A 59 -0.55 -27.19 21.72
N GLU A 60 -1.18 -28.05 22.50
CA GLU A 60 -1.58 -29.39 22.07
C GLU A 60 -2.60 -29.35 20.92
N ALA A 61 -3.59 -28.45 20.98
CA ALA A 61 -4.56 -28.26 19.91
C ALA A 61 -3.88 -27.81 18.60
N ASN A 62 -2.95 -26.85 18.68
CA ASN A 62 -2.15 -26.43 17.53
C ASN A 62 -1.35 -27.60 16.92
N ARG A 63 -0.73 -28.43 17.76
CA ARG A 63 0.06 -29.60 17.33
C ARG A 63 -0.79 -30.61 16.56
N VAL A 64 -1.96 -30.97 17.10
CA VAL A 64 -2.88 -31.94 16.46
C VAL A 64 -3.42 -31.40 15.14
N VAL A 65 -3.74 -30.10 15.09
CA VAL A 65 -4.23 -29.44 13.87
C VAL A 65 -3.14 -29.32 12.81
N ASP A 66 -1.90 -29.00 13.18
CA ASP A 66 -0.77 -29.00 12.25
C ASP A 66 -0.50 -30.39 11.67
N GLN A 67 -0.63 -31.45 12.48
CA GLN A 67 -0.55 -32.82 12.03
C GLN A 67 -1.67 -33.16 11.03
N LEU A 68 -2.91 -32.74 11.30
CA LEU A 68 -4.04 -32.91 10.39
C LEU A 68 -3.79 -32.24 9.04
N VAL A 69 -3.32 -30.99 9.05
CA VAL A 69 -2.99 -30.26 7.81
C VAL A 69 -1.90 -30.98 7.02
N SER A 70 -0.87 -31.49 7.69
CA SER A 70 0.20 -32.25 7.05
C SER A 70 -0.32 -33.51 6.34
N ILE A 71 -1.21 -34.26 7.01
CA ILE A 71 -1.83 -35.48 6.46
C ILE A 71 -2.74 -35.14 5.26
N LEU A 72 -3.59 -34.12 5.40
CA LEU A 72 -4.49 -33.68 4.35
C LEU A 72 -3.73 -33.17 3.10
N ARG A 73 -2.62 -32.44 3.27
CA ARG A 73 -1.73 -32.04 2.16
C ARG A 73 -1.12 -33.26 1.48
N LYS A 74 -0.60 -34.22 2.27
CA LYS A 74 0.01 -35.46 1.75
C LYS A 74 -0.98 -36.31 0.95
N LYS A 75 -2.25 -36.36 1.38
CA LYS A 75 -3.33 -37.10 0.70
C LYS A 75 -3.99 -36.31 -0.44
N GLY A 76 -3.53 -35.08 -0.72
CA GLY A 76 -4.07 -34.24 -1.79
C GLY A 76 -5.48 -33.73 -1.55
N ALA A 77 -5.97 -33.80 -0.30
CA ALA A 77 -7.28 -33.30 0.10
C ALA A 77 -7.28 -31.79 0.33
N LEU A 78 -6.10 -31.19 0.51
CA LEU A 78 -5.89 -29.75 0.58
C LEU A 78 -5.26 -29.24 -0.72
N GLN A 79 -6.04 -28.49 -1.51
CA GLN A 79 -5.56 -27.74 -2.67
C GLN A 79 -5.68 -26.23 -2.43
N PHE A 80 -5.36 -25.76 -1.22
CA PHE A 80 -5.17 -24.34 -1.01
C PHE A 80 -3.95 -23.90 -1.82
N GLN A 81 -4.12 -22.87 -2.67
CA GLN A 81 -2.97 -22.22 -3.30
C GLN A 81 -2.01 -21.84 -2.19
N SER A 82 -0.77 -22.32 -2.27
CA SER A 82 0.30 -22.03 -1.31
C SER A 82 0.54 -20.52 -1.29
N SER A 83 -0.27 -19.84 -0.50
CA SER A 83 -0.19 -18.44 -0.19
C SER A 83 0.61 -18.36 1.09
N SER A 84 1.79 -17.76 0.99
CA SER A 84 2.43 -17.09 2.13
C SER A 84 1.35 -16.34 2.93
N PRO A 85 1.44 -16.33 4.28
CA PRO A 85 0.32 -16.20 5.20
C PRO A 85 -0.57 -15.03 4.80
N SER A 86 -1.73 -15.37 4.23
CA SER A 86 -2.76 -14.43 3.85
C SER A 86 -3.51 -14.02 5.11
N LYS A 87 -3.31 -12.76 5.49
CA LYS A 87 -4.09 -12.08 6.51
C LYS A 87 -5.57 -12.19 6.18
N SER A 88 -6.34 -12.55 7.20
CA SER A 88 -7.80 -12.55 7.27
C SER A 88 -8.43 -11.43 6.43
N LYS A 89 -9.40 -11.79 5.57
CA LYS A 89 -10.27 -10.83 4.89
C LYS A 89 -11.14 -10.13 5.94
N SER A 90 -10.63 -9.08 6.55
CA SER A 90 -11.46 -8.10 7.24
C SER A 90 -12.27 -7.38 6.16
N HIS A 91 -13.58 -7.56 6.20
CA HIS A 91 -14.48 -6.63 5.53
C HIS A 91 -14.16 -5.23 6.07
N LEU A 92 -13.64 -4.36 5.19
CA LEU A 92 -13.52 -2.91 5.36
C LEU A 92 -12.49 -2.38 6.37
N VAL A 93 -11.30 -2.99 6.48
CA VAL A 93 -10.12 -2.21 6.92
C VAL A 93 -8.93 -2.59 6.05
N CYS A 94 -8.57 -1.74 5.09
CA CYS A 94 -7.27 -1.82 4.44
C CYS A 94 -6.20 -1.81 5.53
N GLU A 95 -5.58 -2.96 5.79
CA GLU A 95 -4.35 -2.97 6.56
C GLU A 95 -3.31 -2.19 5.77
N ILE A 96 -2.97 -1.01 6.28
CA ILE A 96 -1.88 -0.17 5.80
C ILE A 96 -0.60 -0.95 6.08
N SER A 97 -0.22 -1.83 5.17
CA SER A 97 1.17 -2.28 5.12
C SER A 97 1.99 -1.01 4.91
N ASN A 98 2.97 -0.74 5.79
CA ASN A 98 3.98 0.30 5.60
C ASN A 98 4.88 -0.10 4.41
N ARG A 99 4.29 -0.19 3.22
CA ARG A 99 4.99 -0.36 1.98
C ARG A 99 5.69 0.95 1.73
N GLU A 100 7.01 0.89 1.65
CA GLU A 100 7.82 2.05 1.30
C GLU A 100 7.30 2.61 -0.02
N LEU A 101 6.87 3.87 0.00
CA LEU A 101 6.30 4.52 -1.17
C LEU A 101 7.39 4.65 -2.22
N SER A 102 7.13 4.16 -3.43
CA SER A 102 8.03 4.35 -4.57
C SER A 102 7.35 5.25 -5.59
N PRO A 103 7.99 6.31 -6.10
CA PRO A 103 7.43 7.15 -7.17
C PRO A 103 7.09 6.39 -8.45
N SER A 104 7.63 5.18 -8.63
CA SER A 104 7.35 4.31 -9.77
C SER A 104 6.11 3.41 -9.60
N ASP A 105 5.46 3.41 -8.43
CA ASP A 105 4.26 2.60 -8.21
C ASP A 105 3.07 3.24 -8.95
N PRO A 106 2.44 2.53 -9.91
CA PRO A 106 1.31 3.07 -10.67
C PRO A 106 0.02 3.21 -9.86
N ASN A 107 -0.05 2.64 -8.65
CA ASN A 107 -1.25 2.63 -7.81
C ASN A 107 -1.19 3.62 -6.65
N LEU A 108 -0.32 4.63 -6.73
CA LEU A 108 -0.25 5.68 -5.73
C LEU A 108 -1.49 6.57 -5.78
N SER A 109 -2.10 6.79 -4.62
CA SER A 109 -3.07 7.86 -4.41
C SER A 109 -2.40 9.24 -4.42
N MET A 110 -3.21 10.29 -4.59
CA MET A 110 -2.72 11.67 -4.56
C MET A 110 -2.01 12.00 -3.24
N ASP A 111 -2.57 11.59 -2.10
CA ASP A 111 -1.96 11.87 -0.80
C ASP A 111 -0.60 11.19 -0.64
N GLN A 112 -0.41 10.00 -1.20
CA GLN A 112 0.88 9.31 -1.21
C GLN A 112 1.90 10.01 -2.09
N TYR A 113 1.49 10.55 -3.25
CA TYR A 113 2.35 11.39 -4.06
C TYR A 113 2.77 12.67 -3.32
N ILE A 114 1.82 13.34 -2.66
CA ILE A 114 2.12 14.50 -1.81
C ILE A 114 3.10 14.10 -0.69
N GLU A 115 2.95 12.92 -0.09
CA GLU A 115 3.88 12.46 0.94
C GLU A 115 5.29 12.18 0.40
N LEU A 116 5.42 11.63 -0.81
CA LEU A 116 6.71 11.45 -1.47
C LEU A 116 7.45 12.77 -1.71
N THR A 117 6.75 13.90 -1.83
CA THR A 117 7.40 15.22 -1.91
C THR A 117 8.02 15.69 -0.59
N ARG A 118 7.79 14.99 0.53
CA ARG A 118 8.42 15.25 1.84
C ARG A 118 9.59 14.31 2.11
N HIS A 119 9.88 13.40 1.19
CA HIS A 119 10.92 12.41 1.35
C HIS A 119 12.30 13.06 1.59
N SER A 120 13.09 12.48 2.48
CA SER A 120 14.42 12.99 2.86
C SER A 120 15.39 13.09 1.66
N ASN A 121 15.37 12.07 0.79
CA ASN A 121 16.15 12.04 -0.45
C ASN A 121 15.60 13.04 -1.51
N PRO A 122 16.36 14.06 -1.94
CA PRO A 122 15.93 15.03 -2.95
C PRO A 122 15.62 14.40 -4.31
N SER A 123 16.26 13.28 -4.65
CA SER A 123 16.01 12.59 -5.93
C SER A 123 14.59 12.05 -6.01
N ILE A 124 14.06 11.54 -4.90
CA ILE A 124 12.66 11.08 -4.80
C ILE A 124 11.70 12.26 -4.95
N ARG A 125 11.99 13.39 -4.28
CA ARG A 125 11.18 14.61 -4.42
C ARG A 125 11.12 15.10 -5.88
N ILE A 126 12.27 15.17 -6.56
CA ILE A 126 12.34 15.55 -7.99
C ILE A 126 11.58 14.57 -8.87
N GLN A 127 11.75 13.27 -8.67
CA GLN A 127 11.05 12.25 -9.45
C GLN A 127 9.53 12.35 -9.27
N THR A 128 9.09 12.64 -8.05
CA THR A 128 7.67 12.83 -7.72
C THR A 128 7.13 14.06 -8.44
N LEU A 129 7.80 15.22 -8.34
CA LEU A 129 7.43 16.44 -9.08
C LEU A 129 7.32 16.18 -10.60
N ARG A 130 8.32 15.51 -11.18
CA ARG A 130 8.29 15.14 -12.61
C ARG A 130 7.17 14.19 -13.00
N THR A 131 6.70 13.36 -12.08
CA THR A 131 5.59 12.44 -12.30
C THR A 131 4.27 13.20 -12.24
N MET A 132 4.18 14.15 -11.32
CA MET A 132 3.03 15.03 -11.14
C MET A 132 3.02 16.25 -12.07
N CYS A 133 4.03 16.39 -12.94
CA CYS A 133 4.18 17.56 -13.80
C CYS A 133 2.89 17.80 -14.61
N PRO A 134 2.33 19.01 -14.59
CA PRO A 134 1.06 19.34 -15.22
C PRO A 134 0.98 18.97 -16.70
N CYS A 135 2.09 19.10 -17.45
CA CYS A 135 2.16 18.67 -18.85
C CYS A 135 1.87 17.16 -19.06
N LYS A 136 2.10 16.34 -18.03
CA LYS A 136 1.85 14.89 -18.04
C LYS A 136 0.48 14.56 -17.48
N VAL A 137 0.14 15.10 -16.31
CA VAL A 137 -1.09 14.74 -15.59
C VAL A 137 -2.32 15.37 -16.26
N LYS A 138 -2.17 16.56 -16.89
CA LYS A 138 -3.24 17.29 -17.58
C LYS A 138 -4.53 17.46 -16.75
N ALA A 139 -4.37 17.54 -15.43
CA ALA A 139 -5.46 17.76 -14.49
C ALA A 139 -5.16 18.99 -13.65
N ASP A 140 -6.20 19.76 -13.34
CA ASP A 140 -6.12 20.91 -12.45
C ASP A 140 -6.44 20.48 -11.02
N ILE A 141 -5.40 20.23 -10.23
CA ILE A 141 -5.51 19.70 -8.87
C ILE A 141 -4.94 20.74 -7.90
N ASP A 142 -5.83 21.45 -7.21
CA ASP A 142 -5.52 22.57 -6.31
C ASP A 142 -4.43 22.21 -5.27
N GLN A 143 -4.57 21.06 -4.61
CA GLN A 143 -3.64 20.56 -3.60
C GLN A 143 -2.23 20.37 -4.13
N LEU A 144 -2.09 19.91 -5.39
CA LEU A 144 -0.79 19.71 -6.03
C LEU A 144 -0.10 21.05 -6.26
N TRP A 145 -0.83 22.05 -6.76
CA TRP A 145 -0.28 23.38 -7.01
C TRP A 145 0.18 24.06 -5.74
N THR A 146 -0.62 23.97 -4.67
CA THR A 146 -0.22 24.45 -3.34
C THR A 146 1.08 23.78 -2.91
N ARG A 147 1.20 22.47 -3.07
CA ARG A 147 2.41 21.74 -2.69
C ARG A 147 3.64 22.11 -3.53
N ILE A 148 3.49 22.26 -4.84
CA ILE A 148 4.58 22.71 -5.72
C ILE A 148 5.10 24.09 -5.27
N MET A 149 4.20 25.02 -4.94
CA MET A 149 4.59 26.35 -4.46
C MET A 149 5.31 26.30 -3.11
N GLU A 150 4.88 25.45 -2.17
CA GLU A 150 5.60 25.23 -0.89
C GLU A 150 7.03 24.71 -1.11
N MET A 151 7.26 23.92 -2.16
CA MET A 151 8.58 23.38 -2.49
C MET A 151 9.53 24.41 -3.13
N SER A 152 9.06 25.65 -3.39
CA SER A 152 9.92 26.75 -3.88
C SER A 152 11.07 27.07 -2.92
N THR A 153 10.94 26.72 -1.64
CA THR A 153 11.98 26.91 -0.62
C THR A 153 12.70 25.62 -0.24
N ASP A 154 12.60 24.56 -1.06
CA ASP A 154 13.27 23.28 -0.80
C ASP A 154 14.80 23.49 -0.63
N PRO A 155 15.48 22.83 0.31
CA PRO A 155 16.92 23.00 0.50
C PRO A 155 17.75 22.62 -0.72
N ASP A 156 17.30 21.65 -1.54
CA ASP A 156 18.03 21.20 -2.72
C ASP A 156 17.71 22.09 -3.95
N PRO A 157 18.72 22.72 -4.58
CA PRO A 157 18.49 23.62 -5.71
C PRO A 157 17.93 22.92 -6.96
N LYS A 158 18.14 21.61 -7.12
CA LYS A 158 17.55 20.87 -8.24
C LYS A 158 16.05 20.64 -8.04
N VAL A 159 15.60 20.49 -6.79
CA VAL A 159 14.16 20.47 -6.47
C VAL A 159 13.55 21.82 -6.79
N ARG A 160 14.14 22.92 -6.32
CA ARG A 160 13.67 24.29 -6.62
C ARG A 160 13.63 24.57 -8.12
N TYR A 161 14.64 24.10 -8.88
CA TYR A 161 14.62 24.21 -10.33
C TYR A 161 13.45 23.44 -10.98
N GLN A 162 13.15 22.24 -10.49
CA GLN A 162 11.99 21.47 -10.97
C GLN A 162 10.67 22.17 -10.64
N VAL A 163 10.55 22.80 -9.47
CA VAL A 163 9.38 23.63 -9.11
C VAL A 163 9.17 24.76 -10.12
N ILE A 164 10.24 25.46 -10.52
CA ILE A 164 10.14 26.52 -11.54
C ILE A 164 9.60 25.95 -12.86
N HIS A 165 10.12 24.79 -13.28
CA HIS A 165 9.64 24.13 -14.48
C HIS A 165 8.14 23.84 -14.37
N ASP A 166 7.69 23.18 -13.31
CA ASP A 166 6.28 22.79 -13.15
C ASP A 166 5.34 24.01 -13.07
N LEU A 167 5.78 25.12 -12.45
CA LEU A 167 5.04 26.39 -12.42
C LEU A 167 4.95 27.07 -13.80
N CYS A 168 5.94 26.86 -14.66
CA CYS A 168 6.01 27.45 -16.00
C CYS A 168 5.56 26.49 -17.12
N ASP A 169 5.05 25.32 -16.77
CA ASP A 169 4.65 24.27 -17.73
C ASP A 169 3.12 24.06 -17.70
N GLY A 170 2.39 25.18 -17.73
CA GLY A 170 0.93 25.20 -17.89
C GLY A 170 0.13 25.32 -16.59
N SER A 171 0.59 26.13 -15.64
CA SER A 171 -0.19 26.37 -14.42
C SER A 171 -1.54 27.06 -14.72
N PRO A 172 -2.61 26.78 -13.95
CA PRO A 172 -3.92 27.35 -14.18
C PRO A 172 -3.93 28.88 -14.09
N ASN A 173 -4.64 29.53 -15.01
CA ASN A 173 -4.73 31.00 -15.06
C ASN A 173 -5.30 31.60 -13.77
N TRP A 174 -6.23 30.92 -13.10
CA TRP A 174 -6.82 31.40 -11.85
C TRP A 174 -5.82 31.40 -10.67
N ARG A 175 -4.66 30.73 -10.80
CA ARG A 175 -3.54 30.77 -9.86
C ARG A 175 -2.42 31.73 -10.25
N GLU A 176 -2.53 32.45 -11.37
CA GLU A 176 -1.48 33.32 -11.91
C GLU A 176 -0.83 34.20 -10.82
N GLY A 177 -1.63 34.91 -10.02
CA GLY A 177 -1.09 35.77 -8.94
C GLY A 177 -0.24 35.02 -7.92
N GLN A 178 -0.63 33.79 -7.54
CA GLN A 178 0.14 32.96 -6.62
C GLN A 178 1.42 32.42 -7.27
N VAL A 179 1.34 32.02 -8.55
CA VAL A 179 2.48 31.53 -9.33
C VAL A 179 3.54 32.62 -9.44
N ILE A 180 3.15 33.83 -9.87
CA ILE A 180 4.05 34.97 -10.02
C ILE A 180 4.63 35.37 -8.66
N SER A 181 3.81 35.48 -7.62
CA SER A 181 4.30 35.79 -6.27
C SER A 181 5.32 34.76 -5.78
N THR A 182 5.13 33.48 -6.09
CA THR A 182 6.08 32.41 -5.75
C THR A 182 7.38 32.59 -6.51
N LEU A 183 7.33 32.81 -7.83
CA LEU A 183 8.51 33.04 -8.66
C LEU A 183 9.29 34.30 -8.23
N GLU A 184 8.59 35.38 -7.87
CA GLU A 184 9.20 36.61 -7.35
C GLU A 184 9.95 36.36 -6.04
N SER A 185 9.39 35.54 -5.13
CA SER A 185 10.07 35.16 -3.89
C SER A 185 11.40 34.42 -4.12
N MET A 186 11.53 33.72 -5.25
CA MET A 186 12.74 32.98 -5.65
C MET A 186 13.77 33.83 -6.41
N HIS A 187 13.51 35.12 -6.67
CA HIS A 187 14.39 35.97 -7.50
C HIS A 187 15.82 36.07 -6.97
N ASN A 188 16.00 36.00 -5.64
CA ASN A 188 17.29 36.09 -4.97
C ASN A 188 17.82 34.73 -4.48
N ASP A 189 17.43 33.63 -5.13
CA ASP A 189 17.89 32.27 -4.78
C ASP A 189 19.43 32.16 -4.62
N SER A 190 19.90 31.35 -3.68
CA SER A 190 21.35 31.14 -3.49
C SER A 190 22.00 30.52 -4.73
N ASP A 191 21.27 29.65 -5.44
CA ASP A 191 21.77 28.95 -6.62
C ASP A 191 21.72 29.86 -7.88
N PRO A 192 22.85 30.06 -8.57
CA PRO A 192 22.90 30.94 -9.75
C PRO A 192 22.03 30.48 -10.93
N LYS A 193 21.82 29.17 -11.09
CA LYS A 193 20.99 28.64 -12.17
C LYS A 193 19.53 28.93 -11.89
N VAL A 194 19.07 28.66 -10.67
CA VAL A 194 17.70 28.97 -10.22
C VAL A 194 17.40 30.46 -10.40
N ARG A 195 18.25 31.36 -9.88
CA ARG A 195 18.06 32.81 -10.06
C ARG A 195 17.96 33.23 -11.52
N ARG A 196 18.86 32.73 -12.37
CA ARG A 196 18.88 33.11 -13.80
C ARG A 196 17.60 32.69 -14.49
N THR A 197 17.10 31.49 -14.20
CA THR A 197 15.84 31.01 -14.76
C THR A 197 14.67 31.86 -14.29
N ILE A 198 14.56 32.15 -12.99
CA ILE A 198 13.52 33.05 -12.45
C ILE A 198 13.56 34.42 -13.13
N HIS A 199 14.75 35.02 -13.24
CA HIS A 199 14.92 36.31 -13.88
C HIS A 199 14.41 36.31 -15.32
N ASN A 200 14.72 35.26 -16.09
CA ASN A 200 14.24 35.12 -17.47
C ASN A 200 12.71 34.99 -17.54
N VAL A 201 12.11 34.16 -16.67
CA VAL A 201 10.65 33.96 -16.61
C VAL A 201 9.94 35.26 -16.26
N LEU A 202 10.35 35.93 -15.18
CA LEU A 202 9.74 37.19 -14.73
C LEU A 202 9.93 38.32 -15.75
N THR A 203 11.08 38.37 -16.42
CA THR A 203 11.32 39.33 -17.49
C THR A 203 10.36 39.09 -18.65
N ASN A 204 10.20 37.84 -19.11
CA ASN A 204 9.24 37.52 -20.17
C ASN A 204 7.81 37.87 -19.76
N TYR A 205 7.41 37.49 -18.56
CA TYR A 205 6.07 37.77 -18.01
C TYR A 205 5.77 39.27 -18.01
N ARG A 206 6.72 40.11 -17.58
CA ARG A 206 6.55 41.59 -17.61
C ARG A 206 6.33 42.16 -19.01
N TYR A 207 6.90 41.55 -20.05
CA TYR A 207 6.74 42.01 -21.43
C TYR A 207 5.52 41.43 -22.14
N THR A 208 5.16 40.17 -21.86
CA THR A 208 4.18 39.41 -22.65
C THR A 208 2.91 39.04 -21.89
N GLY A 209 2.92 39.14 -20.56
CA GLY A 209 1.91 38.57 -19.67
C GLY A 209 1.93 37.04 -19.59
N LYS A 210 2.92 36.37 -20.21
CA LYS A 210 3.03 34.90 -20.24
C LYS A 210 4.22 34.44 -19.41
N TRP A 211 3.99 33.49 -18.49
CA TRP A 211 5.04 32.86 -17.70
C TRP A 211 5.31 31.41 -18.12
N ASN A 212 4.40 30.80 -18.89
CA ASN A 212 4.55 29.44 -19.38
C ASN A 212 5.55 29.37 -20.56
N ILE A 213 6.85 29.43 -20.25
CA ILE A 213 7.93 29.57 -21.25
C ILE A 213 9.03 28.51 -21.13
N LEU A 214 8.86 27.53 -20.24
CA LEU A 214 9.83 26.46 -19.99
C LEU A 214 9.38 25.12 -20.58
#